data_AF-A0A813E340-F1
#
_entry.id   AF-A0A813E340-F1
#
_cell.length_a   1.000
_cell.length_b   1.000
_cell.length_c   1.000
_cell.angle_alpha   90.00
_cell.angle_beta   90.00
_cell.angle_gamma   90.00
#
_symmetry.space_group_name_H-M   'P 1'
#
loop_
_entity.id
_entity.type
_entity.pdbx_description
1 polymer ?
#
loop_
_entity_poly.entity_id
_entity_poly.type
_entity_poly.pdbx_seq_one_letter_code
_entity_poly.pdbx_strand_id
1 'polypeptide(L)'
;MDHGKDDERLAEFYTLRCNWTGQDGQSCGKSMGEDCWITSCGHIFCFEHAKAAFDDGESCPVCQFVGSRIVQANLSREGRAKRKSGFLLGLAPSEILDSAEAALDFWINQKALEAGHRSQRCEILEHRETSIAKSVKDQVEASRSECQELELEQLELQQKLEATEAEQGKVSSHIQRMKRNLADAEEQYASLRRQVYGSSSPAPAFRHQAQPAFGFGSPMFHGATPAGARRTSFAMGPSKVLGQSFDEGQARLHGRLQAGRPALVPAFSFSGAQDSGAASVAGNGFGSLR
;
A
#
# COMPACT_ATOMS: atom_id res chain seq x y z
N MET A 1 17.68 1.92 -36.63
CA MET A 1 16.61 0.94 -36.92
C MET A 1 16.62 -0.05 -35.78
N ASP A 2 15.56 -0.03 -34.96
CA ASP A 2 15.47 -0.65 -33.63
C ASP A 2 14.86 -2.07 -33.73
N HIS A 3 15.31 -2.86 -34.72
CA HIS A 3 14.71 -4.16 -35.06
C HIS A 3 14.68 -5.15 -33.88
N GLY A 4 15.61 -5.03 -32.93
CA GLY A 4 15.65 -5.91 -31.75
C GLY A 4 14.49 -5.69 -30.78
N LYS A 5 13.98 -4.47 -30.63
CA LYS A 5 12.86 -4.20 -29.70
C LYS A 5 11.52 -4.65 -30.25
N ASP A 6 11.35 -4.63 -31.56
CA ASP A 6 10.10 -5.09 -32.19
C ASP A 6 9.99 -6.61 -32.09
N ASP A 7 11.09 -7.34 -32.28
CA ASP A 7 11.13 -8.80 -32.09
C ASP A 7 10.86 -9.20 -30.63
N GLU A 8 11.38 -8.44 -29.66
CA GLU A 8 11.13 -8.68 -28.23
C GLU A 8 9.66 -8.43 -27.85
N ARG A 9 9.06 -7.35 -28.36
CA ARG A 9 7.64 -7.05 -28.13
C ARG A 9 6.71 -8.09 -28.76
N LEU A 10 7.05 -8.57 -29.95
CA LEU A 10 6.31 -9.65 -30.59
C LEU A 10 6.44 -10.96 -29.80
N ALA A 11 7.65 -11.29 -29.32
CA ALA A 11 7.85 -12.46 -28.48
C ALA A 11 7.02 -12.39 -27.18
N GLU A 12 6.95 -11.22 -26.55
CA GLU A 12 6.11 -11.00 -25.38
C GLU A 12 4.61 -11.16 -25.71
N PHE A 13 4.15 -10.60 -26.83
CA PHE A 13 2.76 -10.73 -27.27
C PHE A 13 2.38 -12.18 -27.57
N TYR A 14 3.29 -12.96 -28.16
CA TYR A 14 3.09 -14.39 -28.46
C TYR A 14 3.37 -15.33 -27.27
N THR A 15 3.68 -14.78 -26.10
CA THR A 15 3.82 -15.60 -24.90
C THR A 15 2.46 -15.79 -24.24
N LEU A 16 2.08 -17.04 -23.96
CA LEU A 16 0.88 -17.35 -23.17
C LEU A 16 1.17 -17.18 -21.70
N ARG A 17 0.15 -16.83 -20.91
CA ARG A 17 0.28 -16.59 -19.47
C ARG A 17 -0.71 -17.42 -18.66
N CYS A 18 -0.36 -17.69 -17.42
CA CYS A 18 -1.23 -18.41 -16.47
C CYS A 18 -2.58 -17.72 -16.32
N ASN A 19 -3.68 -18.47 -16.49
CA ASN A 19 -5.04 -17.95 -16.30
C ASN A 19 -5.50 -17.96 -14.83
N TRP A 20 -4.67 -18.40 -13.88
CA TRP A 20 -5.06 -18.41 -12.47
C TRP A 20 -5.36 -17.02 -11.95
N THR A 21 -6.48 -16.90 -11.23
CA THR A 21 -6.91 -15.69 -10.53
C THR A 21 -7.26 -16.06 -9.09
N GLY A 22 -6.59 -15.42 -8.14
CA GLY A 22 -6.82 -15.60 -6.70
C GLY A 22 -8.13 -14.98 -6.23
N GLN A 23 -8.52 -15.31 -4.99
CA GLN A 23 -9.73 -14.75 -4.35
C GLN A 23 -9.61 -13.24 -4.08
N ASP A 24 -8.38 -12.75 -3.98
CA ASP A 24 -8.00 -11.34 -3.85
C ASP A 24 -8.03 -10.58 -5.20
N GLY A 25 -8.41 -11.25 -6.28
CA GLY A 25 -8.40 -10.69 -7.63
C GLY A 25 -7.01 -10.60 -8.25
N GLN A 26 -5.98 -11.19 -7.63
CA GLN A 26 -4.65 -11.22 -8.22
C GLN A 26 -4.53 -12.33 -9.26
N SER A 27 -4.30 -11.94 -10.51
CA SER A 27 -3.94 -12.86 -11.58
C SER A 27 -2.48 -13.27 -11.47
N CYS A 28 -2.16 -14.55 -11.63
CA CYS A 28 -0.78 -15.05 -11.62
C CYS A 28 0.09 -14.39 -12.72
N GLY A 29 -0.39 -14.37 -13.97
CA GLY A 29 0.28 -13.68 -15.09
C GLY A 29 1.65 -14.22 -15.49
N LYS A 30 2.14 -15.30 -14.85
CA LYS A 30 3.42 -15.96 -15.15
C LYS A 30 3.44 -16.39 -16.61
N SER A 31 4.49 -15.99 -17.32
CA SER A 31 4.74 -16.40 -18.70
C SER A 31 4.95 -17.91 -18.76
N MET A 32 4.27 -18.57 -19.70
CA MET A 32 4.46 -20.00 -19.96
C MET A 32 5.71 -20.18 -20.81
N GLY A 33 6.71 -20.83 -20.22
CA GLY A 33 7.92 -21.24 -20.89
C GLY A 33 7.72 -22.55 -21.63
N GLU A 34 8.55 -23.53 -21.30
CA GLU A 34 8.55 -24.82 -21.98
C GLU A 34 7.39 -25.71 -21.57
N ASP A 35 7.07 -25.81 -20.28
CA ASP A 35 6.00 -26.68 -19.78
C ASP A 35 4.85 -25.87 -19.16
N CYS A 36 3.64 -26.27 -19.52
CA CYS A 36 2.41 -25.73 -18.98
C CYS A 36 1.37 -26.85 -18.84
N TRP A 37 0.30 -26.57 -18.11
CA TRP A 37 -0.81 -27.48 -17.96
C TRP A 37 -2.06 -26.86 -18.57
N ILE A 38 -2.69 -27.60 -19.47
CA ILE A 38 -3.86 -27.14 -20.22
C ILE A 38 -5.05 -28.01 -19.83
N THR A 39 -6.17 -27.38 -19.53
CA THR A 39 -7.41 -28.08 -19.28
C THR A 39 -8.16 -28.41 -20.57
N SER A 40 -9.02 -29.42 -20.52
CA SER A 40 -9.95 -29.76 -21.60
C SER A 40 -10.89 -28.60 -21.99
N CYS A 41 -11.20 -27.69 -21.07
CA CYS A 41 -11.93 -26.46 -21.35
C CYS A 41 -11.06 -25.31 -21.89
N GLY A 42 -9.76 -25.55 -22.13
CA GLY A 42 -8.87 -24.62 -22.81
C GLY A 42 -8.23 -23.55 -21.92
N HIS A 43 -8.11 -23.74 -20.61
CA HIS A 43 -7.37 -22.83 -19.71
C HIS A 43 -5.96 -23.35 -19.42
N ILE A 44 -4.98 -22.44 -19.31
CA ILE A 44 -3.56 -22.73 -19.11
C ILE A 44 -3.08 -22.30 -17.73
N PHE A 45 -2.28 -23.17 -17.10
CA PHE A 45 -1.76 -22.98 -15.75
C PHE A 45 -0.25 -23.28 -15.68
N CYS A 46 0.45 -22.60 -14.77
CA CYS A 46 1.79 -23.01 -14.36
C CYS A 46 1.71 -24.25 -13.45
N PHE A 47 2.85 -24.92 -13.26
CA PHE A 47 2.94 -26.11 -12.40
C PHE A 47 2.31 -25.92 -11.02
N GLU A 48 2.65 -24.81 -10.35
CA GLU A 48 2.21 -24.50 -9.00
C GLU A 48 0.68 -24.42 -8.90
N HIS A 49 0.04 -23.69 -9.82
CA HIS A 49 -1.42 -23.53 -9.82
C HIS A 49 -2.15 -24.75 -10.36
N ALA A 50 -1.56 -25.46 -11.33
CA ALA A 50 -2.11 -26.71 -11.83
C ALA A 50 -2.17 -27.75 -10.70
N LYS A 51 -1.07 -27.90 -9.96
CA LYS A 51 -1.00 -28.79 -8.81
C LYS A 51 -2.02 -28.39 -7.74
N ALA A 52 -2.02 -27.13 -7.32
CA ALA A 52 -2.95 -26.65 -6.30
C ALA A 52 -4.44 -26.80 -6.67
N ALA A 53 -4.79 -26.62 -7.95
CA ALA A 53 -6.18 -26.67 -8.39
C ALA A 53 -6.71 -28.09 -8.62
N PHE A 54 -5.84 -29.02 -9.05
CA PHE A 54 -6.23 -30.35 -9.51
C PHE A 54 -5.73 -31.50 -8.60
N ASP A 55 -5.05 -31.20 -7.49
CA ASP A 55 -4.75 -32.20 -6.45
C ASP A 55 -6.04 -32.65 -5.73
N ASP A 56 -7.01 -31.75 -5.52
CA ASP A 56 -8.26 -32.02 -4.76
C ASP A 56 -9.56 -31.83 -5.58
N GLY A 57 -9.47 -31.28 -6.80
CA GLY A 57 -10.63 -30.82 -7.57
C GLY A 57 -10.66 -31.29 -9.03
N GLU A 58 -11.84 -31.65 -9.52
CA GLU A 58 -12.09 -31.98 -10.93
C GLU A 58 -12.66 -30.81 -11.74
N SER A 59 -12.76 -29.61 -11.15
CA SER A 59 -13.34 -28.43 -11.78
C SER A 59 -12.27 -27.41 -12.19
N CYS A 60 -12.47 -26.79 -13.35
CA CYS A 60 -11.58 -25.72 -13.77
C CYS A 60 -11.77 -24.48 -12.87
N PRO A 61 -10.70 -23.91 -12.28
CA PRO A 61 -10.83 -22.75 -11.40
C PRO A 61 -11.26 -21.46 -12.14
N VAL A 62 -11.16 -21.42 -13.47
CA VAL A 62 -11.49 -20.24 -14.27
C VAL A 62 -12.95 -20.24 -14.71
N CYS A 63 -13.42 -21.31 -15.37
CA CYS A 63 -14.79 -21.41 -15.87
C CYS A 63 -15.71 -22.32 -15.05
N GLN A 64 -15.19 -22.93 -13.97
CA GLN A 64 -15.94 -23.83 -13.09
C GLN A 64 -16.52 -25.07 -13.79
N PHE A 65 -16.00 -25.41 -14.97
CA PHE A 65 -16.40 -26.62 -15.70
C PHE A 65 -15.96 -27.88 -14.92
N VAL A 66 -16.94 -28.69 -14.52
CA VAL A 66 -16.75 -29.95 -13.78
C VAL A 66 -16.33 -31.07 -14.73
N GLY A 67 -15.41 -31.93 -14.30
CA GLY A 67 -14.84 -32.99 -15.15
C GLY A 67 -13.74 -32.48 -16.08
N SER A 68 -13.17 -31.31 -15.78
CA SER A 68 -12.09 -30.71 -16.54
C SER A 68 -10.80 -31.51 -16.35
N ARG A 69 -10.47 -32.36 -17.31
CA ARG A 69 -9.15 -33.03 -17.34
C ARG A 69 -8.04 -32.03 -17.62
N ILE A 70 -6.87 -32.27 -17.03
CA ILE A 70 -5.67 -31.46 -17.23
C ILE A 70 -4.56 -32.29 -17.87
N VAL A 71 -3.87 -31.72 -18.86
CA VAL A 71 -2.76 -32.36 -19.57
C VAL A 71 -1.53 -31.47 -19.54
N GLN A 72 -0.36 -32.08 -19.37
CA GLN A 72 0.90 -31.38 -19.52
C GLN A 72 1.17 -31.15 -21.02
N ALA A 73 1.45 -29.91 -21.40
CA ALA A 73 1.81 -29.51 -22.74
C ALA A 73 3.17 -28.82 -22.72
N ASN A 74 3.93 -29.05 -23.80
CA ASN A 74 5.22 -28.39 -23.98
C ASN A 74 5.12 -27.39 -25.12
N LEU A 75 5.36 -26.11 -24.82
CA LEU A 75 5.23 -24.97 -25.73
C LEU A 75 6.57 -24.52 -26.33
N SER A 76 7.68 -25.22 -26.05
CA SER A 76 8.99 -24.91 -26.63
C SER A 76 8.93 -24.86 -28.16
N ARG A 77 9.77 -24.01 -28.77
CA ARG A 77 9.80 -23.85 -30.24
C ARG A 77 10.15 -25.17 -30.95
N GLU A 78 11.13 -25.90 -30.41
CA GLU A 78 11.56 -27.20 -30.92
C GLU A 78 10.48 -28.28 -30.72
N GLY A 79 9.88 -28.34 -29.52
CA GLY A 79 8.78 -29.25 -29.21
C GLY A 79 7.56 -29.05 -30.11
N ARG A 80 7.22 -27.79 -30.43
CA ARG A 80 6.14 -27.45 -31.37
C ARG A 80 6.46 -27.87 -32.81
N ALA A 81 7.67 -27.60 -33.30
CA ALA A 81 8.05 -27.93 -34.67
C ALA A 81 7.97 -29.44 -34.95
N LYS A 82 8.45 -30.27 -34.02
CA LYS A 82 8.44 -31.73 -34.16
C LYS A 82 7.03 -32.34 -34.08
N ARG A 83 6.13 -31.76 -33.27
CA ARG A 83 4.75 -32.25 -33.11
C ARG A 83 3.83 -31.91 -34.28
N LYS A 84 4.03 -30.74 -34.89
CA LYS A 84 3.14 -30.20 -35.93
C LYS A 84 3.02 -31.11 -37.15
N SER A 85 4.14 -31.60 -37.68
CA SER A 85 4.09 -32.52 -38.82
C SER A 85 3.53 -33.88 -38.41
N GLY A 86 3.99 -34.44 -37.29
CA GLY A 86 3.58 -35.77 -36.84
C GLY A 86 2.07 -35.94 -36.60
N PHE A 87 1.39 -34.93 -36.04
CA PHE A 87 -0.05 -35.02 -35.75
C PHE A 87 -0.95 -34.79 -36.96
N LEU A 88 -0.45 -34.14 -38.01
CA LEU A 88 -1.25 -33.84 -39.20
C LEU A 88 -1.14 -34.94 -40.26
N LEU A 89 -0.16 -35.83 -40.14
CA LEU A 89 0.00 -36.96 -41.05
C LEU A 89 -1.16 -37.95 -40.88
N GLY A 90 -1.89 -38.20 -41.97
CA GLY A 90 -3.01 -39.16 -42.00
C GLY A 90 -4.39 -38.52 -41.79
N LEU A 91 -4.45 -37.21 -41.52
CA LEU A 91 -5.70 -36.46 -41.45
C LEU A 91 -6.15 -35.98 -42.84
N ALA A 92 -7.46 -35.93 -43.07
CA ALA A 92 -8.03 -35.28 -44.25
C ALA A 92 -7.83 -33.76 -44.19
N PRO A 93 -7.77 -33.05 -45.33
CA PRO A 93 -7.64 -31.60 -45.35
C PRO A 93 -8.69 -30.86 -44.50
N SER A 94 -9.93 -31.36 -44.42
CA SER A 94 -10.97 -30.80 -43.56
C SER A 94 -10.60 -30.89 -42.08
N GLU A 95 -10.13 -32.05 -41.60
CA GLU A 95 -9.77 -32.26 -40.20
C GLU A 95 -8.56 -31.41 -39.79
N ILE A 96 -7.63 -31.16 -40.72
CA ILE A 96 -6.49 -30.25 -40.52
C ILE A 96 -6.99 -28.81 -40.34
N LEU A 97 -7.95 -28.38 -41.15
CA LEU A 97 -8.55 -27.05 -41.04
C LEU A 97 -9.32 -26.89 -39.73
N ASP A 98 -10.13 -27.88 -39.34
CA ASP A 98 -10.87 -27.88 -38.07
C ASP A 98 -9.90 -27.81 -36.87
N SER A 99 -8.79 -28.55 -36.93
CA SER A 99 -7.74 -28.51 -35.90
C SER A 99 -7.05 -27.15 -35.84
N ALA A 100 -6.82 -26.51 -36.98
CA ALA A 100 -6.23 -25.18 -37.05
C ALA A 100 -7.18 -24.10 -36.51
N GLU A 101 -8.47 -24.19 -36.83
CA GLU A 101 -9.52 -23.32 -36.30
C GLU A 101 -9.58 -23.41 -34.77
N ALA A 102 -9.67 -24.62 -34.21
CA ALA A 102 -9.69 -24.83 -32.77
C ALA A 102 -8.44 -24.27 -32.06
N ALA A 103 -7.27 -24.39 -32.69
CA ALA A 103 -6.02 -23.83 -32.15
C ALA A 103 -6.01 -22.29 -32.20
N LEU A 104 -6.57 -21.68 -33.26
CA LEU A 104 -6.72 -20.23 -33.36
C LEU A 104 -7.71 -19.70 -32.33
N ASP A 105 -8.85 -20.38 -32.15
CA ASP A 105 -9.85 -20.03 -31.13
C ASP A 105 -9.27 -20.10 -29.73
N PHE A 106 -8.52 -21.17 -29.42
CA PHE A 106 -7.78 -21.26 -28.16
C PHE A 106 -6.88 -20.04 -27.97
N TRP A 107 -6.07 -19.69 -28.98
CA TRP A 107 -5.17 -18.55 -28.91
C TRP A 107 -5.91 -17.21 -28.69
N ILE A 108 -6.97 -16.95 -29.45
CA ILE A 108 -7.79 -15.74 -29.35
C ILE A 108 -8.42 -15.64 -27.96
N ASN A 109 -8.99 -16.74 -27.46
CA ASN A 109 -9.58 -16.79 -26.13
C ASN A 109 -8.55 -16.52 -25.03
N GLN A 110 -7.34 -17.09 -25.15
CA GLN A 110 -6.24 -16.78 -24.23
C GLN A 110 -5.90 -15.29 -24.22
N LYS A 111 -5.83 -14.65 -25.40
CA LYS A 111 -5.52 -13.22 -25.50
C LYS A 111 -6.65 -12.32 -25.01
N ALA A 112 -7.90 -12.72 -25.22
CA ALA A 112 -9.06 -12.05 -24.66
C ALA A 112 -9.07 -12.11 -23.13
N LEU A 113 -8.80 -13.27 -22.53
CA LEU A 113 -8.67 -13.44 -21.08
C LEU A 113 -7.53 -12.57 -20.51
N GLU A 114 -6.36 -12.57 -21.14
CA GLU A 114 -5.24 -11.72 -20.73
C GLU A 114 -5.59 -10.22 -20.82
N ALA A 115 -6.30 -9.80 -21.86
CA ALA A 115 -6.76 -8.41 -22.01
C ALA A 115 -7.78 -8.04 -20.92
N GLY A 116 -8.72 -8.93 -20.60
CA GLY A 116 -9.67 -8.76 -19.51
C GLY A 116 -8.98 -8.60 -18.15
N HIS A 117 -8.03 -9.47 -17.83
CA HIS A 117 -7.24 -9.37 -16.59
C HIS A 117 -6.45 -8.05 -16.52
N ARG A 118 -5.88 -7.59 -17.63
CA ARG A 118 -5.19 -6.29 -17.70
C ARG A 118 -6.17 -5.13 -17.47
N SER A 119 -7.34 -5.14 -18.10
CA SER A 119 -8.38 -4.11 -17.93
C SER A 119 -8.82 -4.02 -16.47
N GLN A 120 -9.15 -5.15 -15.85
CA GLN A 120 -9.57 -5.18 -14.44
C GLN A 120 -8.47 -4.63 -13.52
N ARG A 121 -7.20 -4.97 -13.77
CA ARG A 121 -6.07 -4.41 -13.01
C ARG A 121 -5.94 -2.90 -13.20
N CYS A 122 -6.12 -2.39 -14.42
CA CYS A 122 -6.13 -0.95 -14.67
C CYS A 122 -7.26 -0.26 -13.88
N GLU A 123 -8.48 -0.80 -13.92
CA GLU A 123 -9.63 -0.24 -13.17
C GLU A 123 -9.36 -0.20 -11.65
N ILE A 124 -8.79 -1.26 -11.08
CA ILE A 124 -8.43 -1.30 -9.65
C ILE A 124 -7.37 -0.25 -9.33
N LEU A 125 -6.35 -0.10 -10.19
CA LEU A 125 -5.28 0.87 -10.00
C LEU A 125 -5.79 2.31 -10.13
N GLU A 126 -6.66 2.60 -11.08
CA GLU A 126 -7.32 3.90 -11.26
C GLU A 126 -8.19 4.25 -10.03
N HIS A 127 -8.93 3.28 -9.50
CA HIS A 127 -9.71 3.50 -8.28
C HIS A 127 -8.82 3.79 -7.06
N ARG A 128 -7.68 3.09 -6.95
CA ARG A 128 -6.71 3.32 -5.89
C ARG A 128 -6.02 4.68 -6.04
N GLU A 129 -5.65 5.05 -7.25
CA GLU A 129 -5.04 6.35 -7.56
C GLU A 129 -5.97 7.49 -7.18
N THR A 130 -7.23 7.45 -7.62
CA THR A 130 -8.24 8.46 -7.29
C THR A 130 -8.51 8.56 -5.79
N SER A 131 -8.52 7.43 -5.08
CA SER A 131 -8.67 7.39 -3.62
C SER A 131 -7.48 8.03 -2.89
N ILE A 132 -6.26 7.73 -3.32
CA ILE A 132 -5.04 8.33 -2.75
C ILE A 132 -5.00 9.83 -3.05
N ALA A 133 -5.28 10.23 -4.29
CA ALA A 133 -5.30 11.64 -4.70
C ALA A 133 -6.30 12.45 -3.86
N LYS A 134 -7.49 11.89 -3.60
CA LYS A 134 -8.48 12.50 -2.71
C LYS A 134 -7.95 12.61 -1.27
N SER A 135 -7.42 11.53 -0.70
CA SER A 135 -6.89 11.53 0.67
C SER A 135 -5.79 12.56 0.87
N VAL A 136 -4.87 12.69 -0.10
CA VAL A 136 -3.79 13.68 -0.05
C VAL A 136 -4.36 15.10 -0.13
N LYS A 137 -5.33 15.33 -1.02
CA LYS A 137 -6.00 16.63 -1.14
C LYS A 137 -6.68 17.03 0.18
N ASP A 138 -7.44 16.11 0.77
CA ASP A 138 -8.16 16.34 2.03
C ASP A 138 -7.17 16.63 3.17
N GLN A 139 -6.03 15.94 3.23
CA GLN A 139 -4.98 16.19 4.23
C GLN A 139 -4.32 17.56 4.05
N VAL A 140 -4.02 17.95 2.81
CA VAL A 140 -3.44 19.27 2.51
C VAL A 140 -4.40 20.39 2.90
N GLU A 141 -5.70 20.22 2.63
CA GLU A 141 -6.73 21.19 2.99
C GLU A 141 -6.91 21.29 4.51
N ALA A 142 -6.91 20.16 5.23
CA ALA A 142 -6.96 20.14 6.69
C ALA A 142 -5.73 20.84 7.31
N SER A 143 -4.51 20.50 6.88
CA SER A 143 -3.30 21.16 7.37
C SER A 143 -3.26 22.65 7.03
N ARG A 144 -3.79 23.06 5.87
CA ARG A 144 -3.90 24.47 5.51
C ARG A 144 -4.84 25.22 6.46
N SER A 145 -5.98 24.63 6.83
CA SER A 145 -6.92 25.21 7.79
C SER A 145 -6.26 25.36 9.17
N GLU A 146 -5.56 24.33 9.63
CA GLU A 146 -4.83 24.36 10.91
C GLU A 146 -3.75 25.44 10.94
N CYS A 147 -2.98 25.59 9.85
CA CYS A 147 -2.01 26.68 9.74
C CYS A 147 -2.67 28.07 9.84
N GLN A 148 -3.82 28.27 9.19
CA GLN A 148 -4.55 29.53 9.25
C GLN A 148 -5.06 29.83 10.67
N GLU A 149 -5.58 28.82 11.37
CA GLU A 149 -6.02 28.97 12.76
C GLU A 149 -4.86 29.33 13.70
N LEU A 150 -3.72 28.65 13.57
CA LEU A 150 -2.52 28.94 14.35
C LEU A 150 -1.95 30.33 14.05
N GLU A 151 -1.98 30.79 12.80
CA GLU A 151 -1.58 32.15 12.42
C GLU A 151 -2.48 33.20 13.09
N LEU A 152 -3.79 32.97 13.16
CA LEU A 152 -4.74 33.85 13.85
C LEU A 152 -4.50 33.86 15.37
N GLU A 153 -4.30 32.69 15.98
CA GLU A 153 -4.00 32.59 17.42
C GLU A 153 -2.67 33.27 17.75
N GLN A 154 -1.64 33.11 16.91
CA GLN A 154 -0.35 33.78 17.07
C GLN A 154 -0.51 35.30 17.06
N LEU A 155 -1.32 35.84 16.14
CA LEU A 155 -1.61 37.27 16.08
C LEU A 155 -2.35 37.76 17.33
N GLU A 156 -3.33 36.99 17.81
CA GLU A 156 -4.07 37.32 19.04
C GLU A 156 -3.15 37.33 20.27
N LEU A 157 -2.28 36.32 20.40
CA LEU A 157 -1.31 36.24 21.49
C LEU A 157 -0.29 37.36 21.45
N GLN A 158 0.17 37.76 20.25
CA GLN A 158 1.06 38.92 20.09
C GLN A 158 0.39 40.21 20.58
N GLN A 159 -0.88 40.45 20.21
CA GLN A 159 -1.62 41.62 20.70
C GLN A 159 -1.79 41.61 22.22
N LYS A 160 -2.09 40.44 22.81
CA LYS A 160 -2.19 40.29 24.27
C LYS A 160 -0.85 40.57 24.96
N LEU A 161 0.26 40.08 24.40
CA LEU A 161 1.60 40.32 24.93
C LEU A 161 1.91 41.83 24.95
N GLU A 162 1.72 42.52 23.82
CA GLU A 162 1.95 43.97 23.70
C GLU A 162 1.09 44.76 24.71
N ALA A 163 -0.18 44.39 24.87
CA ALA A 163 -1.06 45.01 25.87
C ALA A 163 -0.56 44.80 27.31
N THR A 164 -0.12 43.59 27.65
CA THR A 164 0.42 43.30 29.00
C THR A 164 1.72 44.03 29.28
N GLU A 165 2.62 44.13 28.29
CA GLU A 165 3.87 44.89 28.40
C GLU A 165 3.60 46.39 28.58
N ALA A 166 2.61 46.94 27.87
CA ALA A 166 2.18 48.33 28.04
C ALA A 166 1.64 48.61 29.46
N GLU A 167 0.80 47.72 30.00
CA GLU A 167 0.30 47.84 31.39
C GLU A 167 1.42 47.69 32.41
N GLN A 168 2.34 46.74 32.21
CA GLN A 168 3.52 46.58 33.05
C GLN A 168 4.37 47.87 33.07
N GLY A 169 4.54 48.52 31.92
CA GLY A 169 5.22 49.81 31.82
C GLY A 169 4.54 50.93 32.63
N LYS A 170 3.20 50.99 32.62
CA LYS A 170 2.42 51.94 33.44
C LYS A 170 2.60 51.68 34.93
N VAL A 171 2.48 50.44 35.38
CA VAL A 171 2.64 50.05 36.79
C VAL A 171 4.07 50.32 37.26
N SER A 172 5.07 49.98 36.46
CA SER A 172 6.49 50.25 36.75
C SER A 172 6.73 51.76 36.94
N SER A 173 6.22 52.58 36.02
CA SER A 173 6.32 54.04 36.11
C SER A 173 5.62 54.60 37.37
N HIS A 174 4.48 54.01 37.76
CA HIS A 174 3.77 54.38 38.98
C HIS A 174 4.57 54.04 40.23
N ILE A 175 5.14 52.83 40.31
CA ILE A 175 6.02 52.40 41.40
C ILE A 175 7.23 53.34 41.52
N GLN A 176 7.87 53.69 40.40
CA GLN A 176 9.00 54.63 40.40
C GLN A 176 8.60 56.02 40.92
N ARG A 177 7.39 56.49 40.60
CA ARG A 177 6.85 57.75 41.13
C ARG A 177 6.64 57.66 42.64
N MET A 178 6.01 56.59 43.11
CA MET A 178 5.77 56.38 44.55
C MET A 178 7.08 56.25 45.34
N LYS A 179 8.09 55.57 44.79
CA LYS A 179 9.44 55.51 45.40
C LYS A 179 10.07 56.90 45.54
N ARG A 180 9.96 57.76 44.53
CA ARG A 180 10.45 59.15 44.61
C ARG A 180 9.72 59.95 45.69
N ASN A 181 8.39 59.92 45.68
CA ASN A 181 7.59 60.61 46.68
C ASN A 181 7.89 60.13 48.11
N LEU A 182 8.14 58.83 48.29
CA LEU A 182 8.51 58.25 49.59
C LEU A 182 9.88 58.77 50.04
N ALA A 183 10.87 58.79 49.15
CA ALA A 183 12.20 59.35 49.45
C ALA A 183 12.10 60.83 49.85
N ASP A 184 11.30 61.63 49.13
CA ASP A 184 11.07 63.05 49.45
C ASP A 184 10.41 63.21 50.84
N ALA A 185 9.43 62.36 51.17
CA ALA A 185 8.75 62.38 52.47
C ALA A 185 9.67 61.95 53.62
N GLU A 186 10.53 60.94 53.40
CA GLU A 186 11.55 60.52 54.37
C GLU A 186 12.55 61.64 54.66
N GLU A 187 12.97 62.38 53.62
CA GLU A 187 13.86 63.54 53.77
C GLU A 187 13.20 64.66 54.59
N GLN A 188 11.94 64.99 54.29
CA GLN A 188 11.16 65.97 55.05
C GLN A 188 11.00 65.56 56.51
N TYR A 189 10.68 64.29 56.77
CA TYR A 189 10.57 63.76 58.13
C TYR A 189 11.92 63.85 58.88
N ALA A 190 13.03 63.49 58.23
CA ALA A 190 14.37 63.60 58.81
C ALA A 190 14.76 65.07 59.10
N SER A 191 14.33 66.02 58.27
CA SER A 191 14.51 67.46 58.50
C SER A 191 13.73 67.95 59.72
N LEU A 192 12.42 67.64 59.80
CA LEU A 192 11.58 68.01 60.94
C LEU A 192 12.07 67.38 62.24
N ARG A 193 12.51 66.11 62.20
CA ARG A 193 13.11 65.44 63.35
C ARG A 193 14.36 66.17 63.84
N ARG A 194 15.20 66.67 62.93
CA ARG A 194 16.38 67.49 63.31
C ARG A 194 15.99 68.83 63.94
N GLN A 195 14.90 69.45 63.49
CA GLN A 195 14.40 70.70 64.07
C GLN A 195 13.78 70.53 65.47
N VAL A 196 12.95 69.49 65.65
CA VAL A 196 12.24 69.25 66.92
C VAL A 196 13.18 68.76 68.03
N TYR A 197 14.20 67.97 67.69
CA TYR A 197 15.10 67.34 68.66
C TYR A 197 16.53 67.93 68.67
N GLY A 198 16.69 69.21 68.28
CA GLY A 198 17.97 69.91 68.10
C GLY A 198 19.19 69.28 68.81
N SER A 199 20.09 68.69 68.01
CA SER A 199 21.47 68.27 68.37
C SER A 199 21.72 67.84 69.82
N SER A 200 20.96 66.86 70.33
CA SER A 200 21.44 65.98 71.41
C SER A 200 21.60 64.54 70.88
N SER A 201 22.89 64.18 70.79
CA SER A 201 23.56 62.92 70.44
C SER A 201 22.99 61.63 71.08
N PRO A 202 23.50 60.41 70.79
CA PRO A 202 23.89 59.77 69.52
C PRO A 202 22.94 58.59 69.19
N ALA A 203 23.17 57.96 68.04
CA ALA A 203 22.52 56.69 67.65
C ALA A 203 22.70 55.59 68.71
N PRO A 204 21.69 54.73 68.96
CA PRO A 204 21.95 53.34 69.23
C PRO A 204 22.12 52.63 67.88
N ALA A 205 23.29 52.04 67.69
CA ALA A 205 23.54 51.06 66.68
C ALA A 205 22.57 49.87 66.87
N PHE A 206 21.43 49.88 66.17
CA PHE A 206 20.74 48.64 65.86
C PHE A 206 21.34 48.09 64.58
N ARG A 207 22.51 47.44 64.75
CA ARG A 207 22.91 46.34 63.86
C ARG A 207 21.82 45.27 63.96
N HIS A 208 20.87 45.27 63.04
CA HIS A 208 20.35 43.98 62.61
C HIS A 208 21.41 43.35 61.73
N GLN A 209 22.17 42.50 62.41
CA GLN A 209 22.85 41.32 61.90
C GLN A 209 22.41 40.96 60.47
N ALA A 210 23.32 41.19 59.53
CA ALA A 210 23.36 40.38 58.31
C ALA A 210 23.49 38.92 58.74
N GLN A 211 22.49 38.11 58.42
CA GLN A 211 22.69 36.68 58.19
C GLN A 211 22.59 36.41 56.68
N PRO A 212 23.28 35.36 56.21
CA PRO A 212 23.79 35.28 54.85
C PRO A 212 22.78 34.72 53.85
N ALA A 213 22.99 35.11 52.59
CA ALA A 213 22.73 34.40 51.34
C ALA A 213 21.70 33.24 51.35
N PHE A 214 20.55 33.48 50.72
CA PHE A 214 20.10 32.59 49.66
C PHE A 214 20.23 33.35 48.34
N GLY A 215 21.26 32.99 47.57
CA GLY A 215 21.49 33.53 46.25
C GLY A 215 20.43 33.02 45.28
N PHE A 216 19.90 33.92 44.45
CA PHE A 216 19.47 33.60 43.10
C PHE A 216 20.13 34.62 42.18
N GLY A 217 21.42 34.39 41.92
CA GLY A 217 21.99 34.77 40.65
C GLY A 217 21.48 33.79 39.62
N SER A 218 20.84 34.29 38.56
CA SER A 218 20.71 33.54 37.32
C SER A 218 21.64 34.17 36.30
N PRO A 219 22.88 33.66 36.15
CA PRO A 219 23.60 33.78 34.90
C PRO A 219 23.22 32.62 33.98
N MET A 220 23.32 32.91 32.69
CA MET A 220 23.57 32.01 31.56
C MET A 220 24.05 30.60 31.94
N PHE A 221 23.43 29.55 31.37
CA PHE A 221 23.99 28.20 31.36
C PHE A 221 23.90 27.55 29.97
N HIS A 222 25.07 27.33 29.37
CA HIS A 222 25.30 26.34 28.33
C HIS A 222 25.89 25.07 28.98
N GLY A 223 25.30 23.90 28.69
CA GLY A 223 26.05 22.68 28.36
C GLY A 223 26.43 21.67 29.47
N ALA A 224 25.97 20.43 29.24
CA ALA A 224 26.58 19.12 29.57
C ALA A 224 26.07 18.31 30.79
N THR A 225 25.68 17.06 30.46
CA THR A 225 25.02 15.96 31.20
C THR A 225 26.00 15.11 32.05
N PRO A 226 25.56 14.23 33.00
CA PRO A 226 25.08 12.86 32.65
C PRO A 226 24.02 12.19 33.58
N ALA A 227 23.36 11.18 32.97
CA ALA A 227 22.86 9.90 33.51
C ALA A 227 21.78 9.81 34.63
N GLY A 228 20.58 9.31 34.25
CA GLY A 228 19.89 8.26 35.02
C GLY A 228 18.41 8.44 35.42
N ALA A 229 17.48 8.10 34.49
CA ALA A 229 16.09 7.61 34.69
C ALA A 229 15.06 8.52 35.44
N ARG A 230 13.83 8.79 34.97
CA ARG A 230 12.87 8.13 34.07
C ARG A 230 12.10 9.17 33.23
N ARG A 231 11.62 8.73 32.06
CA ARG A 231 11.19 9.52 30.90
C ARG A 231 9.65 9.57 30.75
N THR A 232 9.10 10.76 30.50
CA THR A 232 7.89 10.98 29.69
C THR A 232 8.21 12.07 28.67
N SER A 233 8.64 11.63 27.50
CA SER A 233 9.12 12.46 26.40
C SER A 233 8.00 12.77 25.40
N PHE A 234 7.59 14.04 25.31
CA PHE A 234 7.01 14.61 24.09
C PHE A 234 8.16 14.83 23.11
N ALA A 235 8.31 13.90 22.18
CA ALA A 235 9.23 14.02 21.06
C ALA A 235 8.51 14.72 19.90
N MET A 236 9.00 15.89 19.48
CA MET A 236 8.91 16.25 18.07
C MET A 236 9.67 15.19 17.29
N GLY A 237 8.90 14.32 16.63
CA GLY A 237 9.41 13.27 15.77
C GLY A 237 9.78 13.81 14.38
N PRO A 238 10.71 13.13 13.69
CA PRO A 238 11.21 13.52 12.39
C PRO A 238 10.16 13.26 11.29
N SER A 239 10.34 13.93 10.15
CA SER A 239 9.80 13.48 8.87
C SER A 239 10.09 11.99 8.69
N LYS A 240 9.08 11.14 8.90
CA LYS A 240 9.08 9.76 8.49
C LYS A 240 8.57 9.69 7.05
N VAL A 241 9.52 9.76 6.14
CA VAL A 241 9.50 8.83 5.01
C VAL A 241 9.70 7.44 5.62
N LEU A 242 8.63 6.64 5.68
CA LEU A 242 8.72 5.18 5.59
C LEU A 242 7.32 4.60 5.41
N GLY A 243 7.18 3.75 4.39
CA GLY A 243 6.01 2.90 4.22
C GLY A 243 5.70 2.13 5.50
N GLN A 244 4.42 2.10 5.85
CA GLN A 244 3.84 1.04 6.64
C GLN A 244 2.80 0.35 5.76
N SER A 245 3.11 -0.92 5.51
CA SER A 245 2.16 -1.99 5.29
C SER A 245 0.89 -1.76 6.12
N PHE A 246 -0.21 -1.48 5.42
CA PHE A 246 -1.55 -1.69 5.94
C PHE A 246 -1.92 -3.12 5.59
N ASP A 247 -1.91 -3.99 6.60
CA ASP A 247 -2.63 -5.26 6.54
C ASP A 247 -3.74 -5.26 7.58
N GLU A 248 -4.90 -5.68 7.10
CA GLU A 248 -6.07 -6.23 7.78
C GLU A 248 -6.78 -5.45 8.90
N GLY A 249 -8.02 -5.08 8.57
CA GLY A 249 -9.14 -5.35 9.46
C GLY A 249 -10.10 -4.19 9.66
N GLN A 250 -11.12 -4.08 8.79
CA GLN A 250 -12.51 -4.31 9.21
C GLN A 250 -13.54 -4.03 8.11
N ALA A 251 -14.64 -4.78 8.26
CA ALA A 251 -16.00 -4.51 7.81
C ALA A 251 -16.45 -5.15 6.48
N ARG A 252 -17.03 -6.35 6.69
CA ARG A 252 -18.19 -6.89 5.98
C ARG A 252 -19.05 -5.80 5.32
N LEU A 253 -19.05 -5.78 4.00
CA LEU A 253 -20.17 -5.31 3.21
C LEU A 253 -20.81 -6.53 2.56
N HIS A 254 -21.95 -6.95 3.11
CA HIS A 254 -22.92 -7.73 2.37
C HIS A 254 -23.42 -6.87 1.20
N GLY A 255 -22.82 -7.08 0.03
CA GLY A 255 -23.21 -6.47 -1.23
C GLY A 255 -23.39 -7.56 -2.26
N ARG A 256 -24.65 -7.96 -2.45
CA ARG A 256 -25.15 -8.93 -3.43
C ARG A 256 -24.75 -8.47 -4.85
N LEU A 257 -23.57 -8.87 -5.32
CA LEU A 257 -23.19 -8.70 -6.73
C LEU A 257 -23.78 -9.86 -7.51
N GLN A 258 -24.75 -9.49 -8.35
CA GLN A 258 -25.33 -10.35 -9.37
C GLN A 258 -24.20 -10.92 -10.23
N ALA A 259 -24.30 -12.22 -10.48
CA ALA A 259 -23.49 -12.94 -11.45
C ALA A 259 -23.51 -12.20 -12.79
N GLY A 260 -22.42 -11.48 -13.08
CA GLY A 260 -22.03 -11.18 -14.44
C GLY A 260 -21.74 -12.51 -15.10
N ARG A 261 -22.66 -12.96 -15.96
CA ARG A 261 -22.52 -14.17 -16.77
C ARG A 261 -21.14 -14.11 -17.44
N PRO A 262 -20.24 -15.08 -17.24
CA PRO A 262 -19.17 -15.24 -18.21
C PRO A 262 -19.84 -15.52 -19.56
N ALA A 263 -19.38 -14.84 -20.61
CA ALA A 263 -19.74 -15.19 -21.96
C ALA A 263 -19.63 -16.71 -22.09
N LEU A 264 -20.72 -17.35 -22.52
CA LEU A 264 -20.79 -18.79 -22.74
C LEU A 264 -19.69 -19.15 -23.75
N VAL A 265 -18.54 -19.59 -23.25
CA VAL A 265 -17.52 -20.23 -24.06
C VAL A 265 -18.04 -21.66 -24.28
N PRO A 266 -18.22 -22.12 -25.52
CA PRO A 266 -18.68 -23.47 -25.76
C PRO A 266 -17.69 -24.47 -25.14
N ALA A 267 -18.20 -25.36 -24.30
CA ALA A 267 -17.43 -26.46 -23.73
C ALA A 267 -17.05 -27.42 -24.88
N PHE A 268 -15.76 -27.47 -25.21
CA PHE A 268 -15.25 -28.45 -26.17
C PHE A 268 -15.24 -29.85 -25.52
N SER A 269 -16.05 -30.74 -26.08
CA SER A 269 -16.05 -32.16 -25.73
C SER A 269 -15.02 -32.87 -26.60
N PHE A 270 -13.87 -33.24 -26.02
CA PHE A 270 -12.87 -34.05 -26.71
C PHE A 270 -13.34 -35.53 -26.70
N SER A 271 -14.19 -35.92 -27.64
CA SER A 271 -14.61 -37.31 -27.82
C SER A 271 -13.54 -38.09 -28.58
N GLY A 272 -12.47 -38.47 -27.88
CA GLY A 272 -11.56 -39.52 -28.33
C GLY A 272 -12.07 -40.89 -27.88
N ALA A 273 -13.01 -41.48 -28.61
CA ALA A 273 -13.46 -42.85 -28.41
C ALA A 273 -12.43 -43.81 -29.03
N GLN A 274 -11.69 -44.55 -28.19
CA GLN A 274 -11.00 -45.77 -28.60
C GLN A 274 -11.97 -46.93 -28.48
N ASP A 275 -12.56 -47.35 -29.61
CA ASP A 275 -13.35 -48.58 -29.69
C ASP A 275 -12.42 -49.74 -30.07
N SER A 276 -11.99 -50.52 -29.08
CA SER A 276 -11.35 -51.81 -29.30
C SER A 276 -12.43 -52.88 -29.47
N GLY A 277 -12.93 -53.03 -30.70
CA GLY A 277 -13.84 -54.10 -31.09
C GLY A 277 -13.12 -55.44 -31.21
N ALA A 278 -13.32 -56.32 -30.23
CA ALA A 278 -13.00 -57.73 -30.31
C ALA A 278 -14.00 -58.44 -31.25
N ALA A 279 -13.55 -58.82 -32.45
CA ALA A 279 -14.30 -59.71 -33.32
C ALA A 279 -13.85 -61.16 -33.10
N SER A 280 -14.67 -61.88 -32.34
CA SER A 280 -14.70 -63.34 -32.28
C SER A 280 -15.21 -63.89 -33.62
N VAL A 281 -14.39 -64.68 -34.31
CA VAL A 281 -14.83 -65.52 -35.43
C VAL A 281 -14.55 -66.98 -35.06
N ALA A 282 -15.60 -67.67 -34.66
CA ALA A 282 -15.67 -69.13 -34.64
C ALA A 282 -16.20 -69.61 -36.00
N GLY A 283 -15.56 -70.62 -36.59
CA GLY A 283 -16.04 -71.23 -37.82
C GLY A 283 -15.10 -72.23 -38.50
N ASN A 284 -14.93 -73.39 -37.86
CA ASN A 284 -14.74 -74.74 -38.42
C ASN A 284 -13.97 -74.97 -39.74
N GLY A 285 -12.94 -75.83 -39.66
CA GLY A 285 -13.02 -77.15 -40.31
C GLY A 285 -11.93 -77.57 -41.30
N PHE A 286 -11.31 -78.72 -40.98
CA PHE A 286 -10.72 -79.75 -41.86
C PHE A 286 -9.25 -79.68 -42.32
N GLY A 287 -8.55 -80.82 -42.11
CA GLY A 287 -7.44 -81.33 -42.93
C GLY A 287 -6.07 -81.33 -42.24
N SER A 288 -5.70 -82.32 -41.41
CA SER A 288 -5.17 -83.65 -41.78
C SER A 288 -3.68 -83.68 -42.15
N LEU A 289 -2.97 -84.55 -41.40
CA LEU A 289 -1.78 -85.35 -41.73
C LEU A 289 -0.34 -84.77 -41.60
N ARG A 290 0.33 -85.43 -40.65
CA ARG A 290 1.76 -85.75 -40.47
C ARG A 290 2.66 -84.72 -39.79
#